data_AF-A0A9P7Q608-F1
#
_entry.id   AF-A0A9P7Q608-F1
#
_cell.length_a   1.000
_cell.length_b   1.000
_cell.length_c   1.000
_cell.angle_alpha   90.00
_cell.angle_beta   90.00
_cell.angle_gamma   90.00
#
_symmetry.space_group_name_H-M   'P 1'
#
loop_
_entity.id
_entity.type
_entity.pdbx_description
1 polymer ?
#
loop_
_entity_poly.entity_id
_entity_poly.type
_entity_poly.pdbx_seq_one_letter_code
_entity_poly.pdbx_strand_id
1 'polypeptide(L)'
;MFRWLVNAIFLALPIGTTIGVLLGIQALNSANGKPPPLSNGDKDSNSIGIPGLGPIKHKDSIAMKCDDPEGIYSKAPKGLDFSLSANPWGWEKGTPGNICLMVNLNGNQTYPTKFSAPPFNVTWQYPRAASSNKTNNVHAFPNAKVMSKAFPVKLGDIKTLEFDVNWHLSLKNNSLVDITDDEVTANAVNANVAIDIFVDSSSAKASKPEKASHEIMVWLGRYGTDTYPIGKKTVVDKGLKTKTLQGTDFYLYFGLNKLTNQKVLSWVASEPVHDFKGDLQPLLDEIFASDNADYPSKTDYLGYFAFGQEAYSSEANVTFSVPSLLVDLETS
;
A
#
# COMPACT_ATOMS: atom_id res chain seq x y z
N MET A 1 7.21 9.40 -58.27
CA MET A 1 7.67 9.71 -56.89
C MET A 1 6.64 10.55 -56.10
N PHE A 2 6.07 11.61 -56.68
CA PHE A 2 5.12 12.51 -56.00
C PHE A 2 3.81 11.85 -55.49
N ARG A 3 3.24 10.89 -56.22
CA ARG A 3 2.01 10.16 -55.83
C ARG A 3 2.14 9.34 -54.53
N TRP A 4 3.32 8.78 -54.27
CA TRP A 4 3.56 7.99 -53.06
C TRP A 4 3.67 8.87 -51.81
N LEU A 5 4.24 10.06 -51.96
CA LEU A 5 4.43 11.02 -50.88
C LEU A 5 3.10 11.64 -50.44
N VAL A 6 2.23 11.96 -51.41
CA VAL A 6 0.87 12.45 -51.15
C VAL A 6 0.02 11.37 -50.46
N ASN A 7 0.09 10.12 -50.91
CA ASN A 7 -0.63 9.01 -50.25
C ASN A 7 -0.12 8.73 -48.83
N ALA A 8 1.19 8.82 -48.59
CA ALA A 8 1.76 8.63 -47.25
C ALA A 8 1.33 9.74 -46.28
N ILE A 9 1.27 11.00 -46.74
CA ILE A 9 0.80 12.13 -45.92
C ILE A 9 -0.70 12.01 -45.63
N PHE A 10 -1.53 11.64 -46.62
CA PHE A 10 -2.96 11.43 -46.40
C PHE A 10 -3.28 10.22 -45.52
N LEU A 11 -2.37 9.25 -45.40
CA LEU A 11 -2.49 8.15 -44.45
C LEU A 11 -2.03 8.56 -43.04
N ALA A 12 -0.96 9.35 -42.94
CA ALA A 12 -0.39 9.77 -41.65
C ALA A 12 -1.26 10.80 -40.91
N LEU A 13 -1.96 11.68 -41.63
CA LEU A 13 -2.83 12.71 -41.04
C LEU A 13 -3.98 12.14 -40.18
N PRO A 14 -4.82 11.20 -40.66
CA PRO A 14 -5.87 10.62 -39.83
C PRO A 14 -5.32 9.80 -38.65
N ILE A 15 -4.17 9.13 -38.83
CA ILE A 15 -3.53 8.36 -37.74
C ILE A 15 -2.98 9.32 -36.67
N GLY A 16 -2.22 10.34 -37.07
CA GLY A 16 -1.62 11.31 -36.16
C GLY A 16 -2.65 12.18 -35.43
N THR A 17 -3.74 12.56 -36.10
CA THR A 17 -4.84 13.28 -35.45
C THR A 17 -5.58 12.40 -34.46
N THR A 18 -5.83 11.13 -34.80
CA THR A 18 -6.47 10.17 -33.87
C THR A 18 -5.59 9.93 -32.65
N ILE A 19 -4.28 9.69 -32.82
CA ILE A 19 -3.34 9.52 -31.70
C ILE A 19 -3.26 10.79 -30.87
N GLY A 20 -3.18 11.98 -31.48
CA GLY A 20 -3.14 13.26 -30.78
C GLY A 20 -4.40 13.53 -29.94
N VAL A 21 -5.58 13.20 -30.47
CA VAL A 21 -6.84 13.29 -29.73
C VAL A 21 -6.88 12.29 -28.57
N LEU A 22 -6.41 11.06 -28.77
CA LEU A 22 -6.36 10.04 -27.73
C LEU A 22 -5.41 10.42 -26.59
N LEU A 23 -4.23 10.94 -26.91
CA LEU A 23 -3.28 11.46 -25.94
C LEU A 23 -3.84 12.69 -25.20
N GLY A 24 -4.55 13.57 -25.91
CA GLY A 24 -5.24 14.72 -25.32
C GLY A 24 -6.34 14.31 -24.34
N ILE A 25 -7.18 13.34 -24.70
CA ILE A 25 -8.22 12.79 -23.83
C ILE A 25 -7.60 12.04 -22.64
N GLN A 26 -6.50 11.30 -22.85
CA GLN A 26 -5.78 10.63 -21.78
C GLN A 26 -5.18 11.63 -20.78
N ALA A 27 -4.58 12.72 -21.26
CA ALA A 27 -4.07 13.80 -20.41
C ALA A 27 -5.20 14.50 -19.64
N LEU A 28 -6.34 14.74 -20.31
CA LEU A 28 -7.53 15.31 -19.67
C LEU A 28 -8.13 14.36 -18.63
N ASN A 29 -8.17 13.07 -18.91
CA ASN A 29 -8.69 12.06 -17.98
C ASN A 29 -7.76 11.91 -16.78
N SER A 30 -6.44 11.87 -17.00
CA SER A 30 -5.44 11.90 -15.92
C SER A 30 -5.60 13.15 -15.04
N ALA A 31 -5.74 14.34 -15.64
CA ALA A 31 -5.94 15.58 -14.91
C ALA A 31 -7.27 15.65 -14.12
N ASN A 32 -8.27 14.84 -14.50
CA ASN A 32 -9.59 14.82 -13.87
C ASN A 32 -9.87 13.50 -13.12
N GLY A 33 -8.86 12.66 -12.87
CA GLY A 33 -9.03 11.39 -12.16
C GLY A 33 -9.97 10.40 -12.87
N LYS A 34 -9.99 10.38 -14.20
CA LYS A 34 -10.78 9.47 -15.04
C LYS A 34 -9.87 8.43 -15.71
N PRO A 35 -10.37 7.22 -16.02
CA PRO A 35 -9.59 6.19 -16.71
C PRO A 35 -9.29 6.54 -18.19
N PRO A 36 -8.26 5.94 -18.82
CA PRO A 36 -7.89 6.22 -20.21
C PRO A 36 -8.94 5.76 -21.25
N PRO A 37 -9.06 6.45 -22.40
CA PRO A 37 -10.11 6.21 -23.40
C PRO A 37 -10.00 4.91 -24.22
N LEU A 38 -8.86 4.20 -24.18
CA LEU A 38 -8.63 2.93 -24.89
C LEU A 38 -8.42 1.72 -23.98
N SER A 39 -8.86 1.83 -22.72
CA SER A 39 -9.17 0.64 -21.94
C SER A 39 -10.45 0.00 -22.52
N ASN A 40 -10.37 -0.59 -23.71
CA ASN A 40 -11.37 -1.55 -24.17
C ASN A 40 -11.33 -2.68 -23.11
N GLY A 41 -12.37 -2.94 -22.32
CA GLY A 41 -13.75 -2.97 -22.76
C GLY A 41 -13.92 -4.24 -23.59
N ASP A 42 -13.66 -5.40 -22.97
CA ASP A 42 -14.34 -6.63 -23.39
C ASP A 42 -15.83 -6.30 -23.51
N LYS A 43 -16.40 -6.73 -24.63
CA LYS A 43 -17.76 -6.39 -25.09
C LYS A 43 -18.86 -7.05 -24.25
N ASP A 44 -18.73 -7.08 -22.92
CA ASP A 44 -19.70 -7.67 -22.01
C ASP A 44 -19.80 -6.99 -20.62
N SER A 45 -19.39 -5.73 -20.45
CA SER A 45 -19.84 -5.01 -19.24
C SER A 45 -20.00 -3.51 -19.40
N ASN A 46 -21.24 -3.04 -19.20
CA ASN A 46 -21.55 -1.67 -18.79
C ASN A 46 -21.12 -1.42 -17.32
N SER A 47 -19.97 -1.94 -16.89
CA SER A 47 -19.53 -1.77 -15.50
C SER A 47 -18.22 -1.02 -15.41
N ILE A 48 -18.31 0.21 -14.91
CA ILE A 48 -17.19 1.01 -14.45
C ILE A 48 -16.70 0.36 -13.15
N GLY A 49 -15.82 -0.64 -13.25
CA GLY A 49 -15.27 -1.41 -12.13
C GLY A 49 -13.91 -0.93 -11.66
N ILE A 50 -13.43 -1.42 -10.51
CA ILE A 50 -12.02 -1.25 -10.13
C ILE A 50 -11.19 -2.29 -10.88
N PRO A 51 -10.07 -1.88 -11.53
CA PRO A 51 -9.15 -2.80 -12.17
C PRO A 51 -8.77 -3.98 -11.27
N GLY A 52 -9.06 -5.21 -11.72
CA GLY A 52 -8.79 -6.45 -10.99
C GLY A 52 -9.85 -6.88 -9.97
N LEU A 53 -10.72 -5.95 -9.51
CA LEU A 53 -11.77 -6.25 -8.51
C LEU A 53 -13.18 -6.38 -9.11
N GLY A 54 -13.34 -6.08 -10.40
CA GLY A 54 -14.56 -6.32 -11.15
C GLY A 54 -15.61 -5.19 -11.07
N PRO A 55 -16.83 -5.46 -11.57
CA PRO A 55 -17.92 -4.48 -11.69
C PRO A 55 -18.39 -3.94 -10.34
N ILE A 56 -18.69 -2.64 -10.27
CA ILE A 56 -19.43 -2.06 -9.14
C ILE A 56 -20.94 -2.34 -9.25
N LYS A 57 -21.64 -2.49 -8.13
CA LYS A 57 -23.11 -2.67 -8.13
C LYS A 57 -23.80 -1.33 -8.43
N HIS A 58 -25.06 -1.36 -8.84
CA HIS A 58 -25.85 -0.19 -9.29
C HIS A 58 -25.88 1.03 -8.33
N LYS A 59 -25.49 0.89 -7.07
CA LYS A 59 -25.44 1.99 -6.08
C LYS A 59 -24.05 2.30 -5.56
N ASP A 60 -23.06 1.50 -5.94
CA ASP A 60 -21.69 1.67 -5.52
C ASP A 60 -21.03 2.77 -6.36
N SER A 61 -19.93 3.32 -5.85
CA SER A 61 -19.17 4.37 -6.53
C SER A 61 -17.68 4.11 -6.41
N ILE A 62 -16.93 4.54 -7.42
CA ILE A 62 -15.47 4.51 -7.38
C ILE A 62 -14.99 5.91 -7.05
N ALA A 63 -14.25 6.05 -5.95
CA ALA A 63 -13.50 7.25 -5.65
C ALA A 63 -12.05 7.05 -6.10
N MET A 64 -11.51 8.01 -6.85
CA MET A 64 -10.12 8.02 -7.30
C MET A 64 -9.40 9.26 -6.80
N LYS A 65 -8.17 9.07 -6.31
CA LYS A 65 -7.27 10.13 -5.84
C LYS A 65 -5.85 9.82 -6.30
N CYS A 66 -5.27 10.71 -7.10
CA CYS A 66 -3.89 10.57 -7.60
C CYS A 66 -3.01 11.64 -6.99
N ASP A 67 -1.79 11.25 -6.59
CA ASP A 67 -0.77 12.11 -5.97
C ASP A 67 -1.32 12.97 -4.79
N ASP A 68 -2.31 12.42 -4.08
CA ASP A 68 -3.06 13.11 -3.03
C ASP A 68 -2.72 12.51 -1.66
N PRO A 69 -2.21 13.31 -0.70
CA PRO A 69 -1.85 12.82 0.62
C PRO A 69 -3.05 12.66 1.57
N GLU A 70 -4.16 13.38 1.33
CA GLU A 70 -5.35 13.37 2.21
C GLU A 70 -6.18 12.10 2.02
N GLY A 71 -6.26 11.61 0.78
CA GLY A 71 -6.92 10.35 0.44
C GLY A 71 -8.46 10.41 0.43
N ILE A 72 -9.07 9.29 0.82
CA ILE A 72 -10.50 8.99 0.81
C ILE A 72 -10.88 8.46 2.18
N TYR A 73 -11.78 9.15 2.87
CA TYR A 73 -12.32 8.70 4.15
C TYR A 73 -13.58 7.86 3.92
N SER A 74 -13.58 6.64 4.44
CA SER A 74 -14.71 5.72 4.44
C SER A 74 -15.30 5.62 5.83
N LYS A 75 -16.55 6.06 5.97
CA LYS A 75 -17.28 6.05 7.24
C LYS A 75 -18.28 4.90 7.28
N ALA A 76 -18.06 3.91 8.12
CA ALA A 76 -19.01 2.83 8.28
C ALA A 76 -20.23 3.30 9.10
N PRO A 77 -21.48 3.07 8.66
CA PRO A 77 -22.66 3.39 9.48
C PRO A 77 -22.68 2.66 10.83
N LYS A 78 -22.09 1.45 10.84
CA LYS A 78 -21.85 0.64 12.03
C LYS A 78 -20.48 -0.03 11.86
N GLY A 79 -19.55 0.25 12.76
CA GLY A 79 -18.24 -0.39 12.73
C GLY A 79 -17.07 0.58 12.74
N LEU A 80 -15.97 0.11 12.17
CA LEU A 80 -14.69 0.78 12.08
C LEU A 80 -14.62 1.65 10.82
N ASP A 81 -14.17 2.88 11.00
CA ASP A 81 -13.91 3.79 9.89
C ASP A 81 -12.50 3.58 9.35
N PHE A 82 -12.28 3.92 8.08
CA PHE A 82 -10.97 3.83 7.43
C PHE A 82 -10.62 5.12 6.69
N SER A 83 -9.35 5.49 6.72
CA SER A 83 -8.78 6.52 5.86
C SER A 83 -7.85 5.85 4.86
N LEU A 84 -8.21 5.86 3.58
CA LEU A 84 -7.40 5.27 2.51
C LEU A 84 -6.64 6.38 1.79
N SER A 85 -5.33 6.29 1.68
CA SER A 85 -4.52 7.36 1.05
C SER A 85 -3.49 6.77 0.10
N ALA A 86 -3.16 7.51 -0.96
CA ALA A 86 -2.01 7.22 -1.82
C ALA A 86 -0.69 7.59 -1.11
N ASN A 87 -0.74 8.57 -0.19
CA ASN A 87 0.34 8.97 0.71
C ASN A 87 1.74 9.02 0.05
N PRO A 88 1.94 9.88 -0.97
CA PRO A 88 3.24 10.05 -1.65
C PRO A 88 4.21 10.93 -0.85
N TRP A 89 4.44 10.60 0.42
CA TRP A 89 5.19 11.43 1.37
C TRP A 89 6.68 11.60 1.01
N GLY A 90 7.25 10.63 0.28
CA GLY A 90 8.65 10.62 -0.13
C GLY A 90 8.86 11.10 -1.57
N TRP A 91 7.83 11.65 -2.21
CA TRP A 91 7.87 12.10 -3.59
C TRP A 91 7.38 13.54 -3.75
N GLU A 92 8.04 14.30 -4.61
CA GLU A 92 7.71 15.70 -4.88
C GLU A 92 6.92 15.85 -6.17
N LYS A 93 5.80 16.58 -6.10
CA LYS A 93 4.95 16.86 -7.25
C LYS A 93 5.71 17.52 -8.39
N GLY A 94 5.64 16.91 -9.57
CA GLY A 94 6.31 17.39 -10.79
C GLY A 94 7.66 16.71 -11.08
N THR A 95 8.14 15.84 -10.18
CA THR A 95 9.23 14.92 -10.49
C THR A 95 8.69 13.66 -11.19
N PRO A 96 9.52 12.86 -11.90
CA PRO A 96 9.03 11.66 -12.56
C PRO A 96 8.40 10.65 -11.59
N GLY A 97 7.35 9.99 -12.06
CA GLY A 97 6.56 9.03 -11.29
C GLY A 97 5.17 9.53 -10.94
N ASN A 98 4.30 8.62 -10.53
CA ASN A 98 2.91 8.90 -10.21
C ASN A 98 2.32 7.77 -9.37
N ILE A 99 1.26 8.11 -8.61
CA ILE A 99 0.46 7.13 -7.87
C ILE A 99 -1.02 7.50 -7.94
N CYS A 100 -1.88 6.48 -8.06
CA CYS A 100 -3.33 6.65 -8.07
C CYS A 100 -3.98 5.58 -7.21
N LEU A 101 -4.73 6.01 -6.20
CA LEU A 101 -5.61 5.19 -5.37
C LEU A 101 -7.01 5.15 -5.99
N MET A 102 -7.61 3.97 -6.10
CA MET A 102 -9.03 3.78 -6.38
C MET A 102 -9.70 2.98 -5.27
N VAL A 103 -10.87 3.41 -4.81
CA VAL A 103 -11.60 2.80 -3.70
C VAL A 103 -13.04 2.52 -4.11
N ASN A 104 -13.52 1.30 -3.82
CA ASN A 104 -14.90 0.90 -4.10
C ASN A 104 -15.77 1.21 -2.89
N LEU A 105 -16.57 2.27 -2.99
CA LEU A 105 -17.49 2.69 -1.94
C LEU A 105 -18.87 2.11 -2.21
N ASN A 106 -19.29 1.17 -1.37
CA ASN A 106 -20.64 0.63 -1.42
C ASN A 106 -21.67 1.74 -1.21
N GLY A 107 -22.79 1.71 -1.92
CA GLY A 107 -23.79 2.79 -1.85
C GLY A 107 -24.37 3.03 -0.46
N ASN A 108 -24.36 2.01 0.40
CA ASN A 108 -24.78 2.09 1.81
C ASN A 108 -23.61 2.15 2.81
N GLN A 109 -22.36 2.20 2.32
CA GLN A 109 -21.11 2.21 3.10
C GLN A 109 -20.98 1.05 4.10
N THR A 110 -21.61 -0.09 3.82
CA THR A 110 -21.44 -1.32 4.62
C THR A 110 -20.58 -2.32 3.89
N TYR A 111 -19.66 -2.96 4.59
CA TYR A 111 -18.72 -3.96 4.07
C TYR A 111 -18.99 -5.33 4.72
N PRO A 112 -18.32 -6.44 4.30
CA PRO A 112 -18.66 -7.79 4.75
C PRO A 112 -18.75 -7.95 6.26
N THR A 113 -17.95 -7.19 7.02
CA THR A 113 -18.05 -7.09 8.47
C THR A 113 -18.04 -5.62 8.92
N LYS A 114 -18.35 -5.40 10.20
CA LYS A 114 -18.20 -4.08 10.86
C LYS A 114 -16.73 -3.65 11.02
N PHE A 115 -15.77 -4.49 10.68
CA PHE A 115 -14.33 -4.26 10.81
C PHE A 115 -13.62 -4.20 9.45
N SER A 116 -14.38 -4.35 8.36
CA SER A 116 -13.85 -4.43 7.02
C SER A 116 -13.69 -3.06 6.38
N ALA A 117 -12.54 -2.85 5.74
CA ALA A 117 -12.31 -1.70 4.87
C ALA A 117 -13.04 -1.88 3.53
N PRO A 118 -13.29 -0.78 2.80
CA PRO A 118 -13.62 -0.87 1.38
C PRO A 118 -12.50 -1.54 0.58
N PRO A 119 -12.83 -2.35 -0.44
CA PRO A 119 -11.83 -2.84 -1.39
C PRO A 119 -11.18 -1.67 -2.13
N PHE A 120 -9.88 -1.74 -2.35
CA PHE A 120 -9.14 -0.68 -3.03
C PHE A 120 -8.00 -1.24 -3.87
N ASN A 121 -7.54 -0.46 -4.84
CA ASN A 121 -6.29 -0.69 -5.53
C ASN A 121 -5.48 0.59 -5.64
N VAL A 122 -4.19 0.41 -5.90
CA VAL A 122 -3.24 1.50 -6.05
C VAL A 122 -2.33 1.17 -7.21
N THR A 123 -2.33 2.00 -8.24
CA THR A 123 -1.39 1.89 -9.35
C THR A 123 -0.32 2.96 -9.21
N TRP A 124 0.94 2.56 -9.30
CA TRP A 124 2.07 3.47 -9.18
C TRP A 124 3.22 3.07 -10.11
N GLN A 125 4.05 4.06 -10.40
CA GLN A 125 5.34 3.87 -11.04
C GLN A 125 6.26 4.99 -10.53
N TYR A 126 7.41 4.62 -9.98
CA TYR A 126 8.41 5.58 -9.51
C TYR A 126 9.79 5.25 -10.07
N PRO A 127 10.60 6.25 -10.44
CA PRO A 127 11.98 6.02 -10.83
C PRO A 127 12.76 5.46 -9.63
N ARG A 128 13.79 4.67 -9.91
CA ARG A 128 14.74 4.26 -8.87
C ARG A 128 15.42 5.51 -8.29
N ALA A 129 15.43 5.62 -6.96
CA ALA A 129 16.05 6.76 -6.29
C ALA A 129 17.52 6.92 -6.74
N ALA A 130 17.92 8.16 -7.03
CA ALA A 130 19.29 8.44 -7.46
C ALA A 130 20.29 8.03 -6.38
N SER A 131 21.42 7.44 -6.78
CA SER A 131 22.45 6.90 -5.88
C SER A 131 23.09 7.93 -4.94
N SER A 132 22.86 9.23 -5.16
CA SER A 132 23.26 10.34 -4.30
C SER A 132 22.30 10.59 -3.12
N ASN A 133 21.05 10.11 -3.17
CA ASN A 133 20.05 10.27 -2.11
C ASN A 133 19.83 8.96 -1.33
N LYS A 134 20.90 8.43 -0.72
CA LYS A 134 20.92 7.11 -0.06
C LYS A 134 20.10 7.00 1.24
N THR A 135 19.40 8.05 1.66
CA THR A 135 18.77 8.11 3.00
C THR A 135 17.30 7.76 3.00
N ASN A 136 16.59 7.86 1.88
CA ASN A 136 15.21 7.38 1.74
C ASN A 136 14.90 7.01 0.28
N ASN A 137 14.55 5.74 0.05
CA ASN A 137 14.19 5.22 -1.27
C ASN A 137 12.67 4.98 -1.41
N VAL A 138 11.89 5.21 -0.35
CA VAL A 138 10.44 5.05 -0.36
C VAL A 138 9.81 6.34 -0.86
N HIS A 139 9.04 6.24 -1.94
CA HIS A 139 8.35 7.39 -2.54
C HIS A 139 6.94 7.59 -1.96
N ALA A 140 6.27 6.50 -1.61
CA ALA A 140 4.91 6.53 -1.10
C ALA A 140 4.65 5.35 -0.17
N PHE A 141 3.69 5.52 0.74
CA PHE A 141 3.10 4.42 1.52
C PHE A 141 1.58 4.41 1.35
N PRO A 142 1.05 4.06 0.17
CA PRO A 142 -0.38 3.89 0.00
C PRO A 142 -0.95 2.88 1.00
N ASN A 143 -1.99 3.26 1.73
CA ASN A 143 -2.49 2.47 2.85
C ASN A 143 -3.98 2.68 3.13
N ALA A 144 -4.55 1.74 3.88
CA ALA A 144 -5.80 1.87 4.61
C ALA A 144 -5.49 1.97 6.12
N LYS A 145 -5.65 3.16 6.67
CA LYS A 145 -5.48 3.47 8.09
C LYS A 145 -6.78 3.24 8.85
N VAL A 146 -6.68 2.56 9.99
CA VAL A 146 -7.80 2.39 10.93
C VAL A 146 -8.12 3.70 11.64
N MET A 147 -9.39 4.08 11.60
CA MET A 147 -9.93 5.27 12.28
C MET A 147 -10.84 4.82 13.41
N SER A 148 -10.23 4.37 14.52
CA SER A 148 -10.94 3.90 15.70
C SER A 148 -11.00 4.97 16.79
N LYS A 149 -12.13 5.06 17.49
CA LYS A 149 -12.23 5.84 18.74
C LYS A 149 -11.46 5.20 19.90
N ALA A 150 -11.07 3.93 19.76
CA ALA A 150 -10.22 3.27 20.75
C ALA A 150 -8.77 3.79 20.70
N PHE A 151 -8.34 4.41 19.61
CA PHE A 151 -7.00 4.99 19.52
C PHE A 151 -6.90 6.38 20.13
N PRO A 152 -5.78 6.69 20.81
CA PRO A 152 -4.67 5.80 21.15
C PRO A 152 -5.01 4.84 22.30
N VAL A 153 -4.56 3.59 22.20
CA VAL A 153 -4.76 2.55 23.22
C VAL A 153 -3.41 2.11 23.78
N LYS A 154 -3.32 1.74 25.06
CA LYS A 154 -2.08 1.14 25.58
C LYS A 154 -1.89 -0.25 24.99
N LEU A 155 -0.65 -0.57 24.63
CA LEU A 155 -0.29 -1.88 24.09
C LEU A 155 -0.67 -3.04 25.03
N GLY A 156 -0.54 -2.85 26.34
CA GLY A 156 -0.92 -3.83 27.35
C GLY A 156 -2.41 -4.06 27.52
N ASP A 157 -3.25 -3.15 27.02
CA ASP A 157 -4.72 -3.24 27.11
C ASP A 157 -5.29 -3.96 25.87
N ILE A 158 -4.48 -4.24 24.84
CA ILE A 158 -4.89 -5.00 23.64
C ILE A 158 -4.92 -6.49 24.00
N LYS A 159 -6.09 -7.13 23.86
CA LYS A 159 -6.27 -8.57 24.09
C LYS A 159 -6.01 -9.38 22.83
N THR A 160 -6.57 -8.94 21.72
CA THR A 160 -6.45 -9.54 20.40
C THR A 160 -6.32 -8.45 19.37
N LEU A 161 -5.53 -8.73 18.33
CA LEU A 161 -5.39 -7.90 17.15
C LEU A 161 -5.61 -8.79 15.94
N GLU A 162 -6.88 -9.08 15.65
CA GLU A 162 -7.25 -9.91 14.50
C GLU A 162 -7.05 -9.12 13.21
N PHE A 163 -6.33 -9.74 12.29
CA PHE A 163 -6.00 -9.20 10.99
C PHE A 163 -6.30 -10.25 9.92
N ASP A 164 -7.18 -9.91 9.00
CA ASP A 164 -7.59 -10.76 7.88
C ASP A 164 -7.50 -9.95 6.59
N VAL A 165 -6.62 -10.37 5.68
CA VAL A 165 -6.35 -9.67 4.44
C VAL A 165 -6.16 -10.65 3.29
N ASN A 166 -6.65 -10.22 2.13
CA ASN A 166 -6.25 -10.74 0.83
C ASN A 166 -5.71 -9.56 0.03
N TRP A 167 -4.50 -9.70 -0.52
CA TRP A 167 -3.87 -8.66 -1.33
C TRP A 167 -3.03 -9.25 -2.46
N HIS A 168 -2.88 -8.46 -3.51
CA HIS A 168 -2.15 -8.84 -4.71
C HIS A 168 -1.24 -7.72 -5.20
N LEU A 169 -0.12 -8.09 -5.81
CA LEU A 169 0.79 -7.16 -6.47
C LEU A 169 1.01 -7.60 -7.92
N SER A 170 0.57 -6.80 -8.89
CA SER A 170 0.57 -7.19 -10.30
C SER A 170 1.16 -6.10 -11.21
N LEU A 171 1.80 -6.52 -12.31
CA LEU A 171 2.12 -5.63 -13.44
C LEU A 171 0.97 -5.48 -14.44
N LYS A 172 -0.14 -6.19 -14.21
CA LYS A 172 -1.30 -6.22 -15.09
C LYS A 172 -2.44 -5.48 -14.40
N ASN A 173 -2.83 -4.32 -14.93
CA ASN A 173 -3.81 -3.44 -14.29
C ASN A 173 -5.13 -4.14 -13.89
N ASN A 174 -5.64 -5.09 -14.69
CA ASN A 174 -6.94 -5.74 -14.44
C ASN A 174 -6.83 -7.16 -13.88
N SER A 175 -5.83 -7.45 -13.05
CA SER A 175 -5.48 -8.81 -12.66
C SER A 175 -5.18 -8.91 -11.18
N LEU A 176 -5.65 -10.00 -10.56
CA LEU A 176 -5.21 -10.47 -9.23
C LEU A 176 -4.15 -11.57 -9.36
N VAL A 177 -3.57 -11.74 -10.55
CA VAL A 177 -2.39 -12.59 -10.74
C VAL A 177 -1.17 -11.84 -10.24
N ASP A 178 -0.57 -12.38 -9.18
CA ASP A 178 0.63 -11.84 -8.56
C ASP A 178 1.83 -11.90 -9.50
N ILE A 179 2.70 -10.91 -9.33
CA ILE A 179 3.96 -10.77 -10.02
C ILE A 179 4.92 -11.90 -9.65
N THR A 180 5.66 -12.42 -10.63
CA THR A 180 6.70 -13.43 -10.41
C THR A 180 8.07 -12.81 -10.09
N ASP A 181 8.99 -13.58 -9.52
CA ASP A 181 10.38 -13.12 -9.29
C ASP A 181 11.10 -12.70 -10.58
N ASP A 182 10.80 -13.35 -11.70
CA ASP A 182 11.32 -12.99 -13.02
C ASP A 182 10.78 -11.63 -13.47
N GLU A 183 9.48 -11.38 -13.28
CA GLU A 183 8.86 -10.10 -13.59
C GLU A 183 9.37 -8.97 -12.67
N VAL A 184 9.57 -9.26 -11.38
CA VAL A 184 10.19 -8.35 -10.40
C VAL A 184 11.58 -7.95 -10.87
N THR A 185 12.39 -8.93 -11.29
CA THR A 185 13.77 -8.69 -11.76
C THR A 185 13.77 -7.92 -13.08
N ALA A 186 12.95 -8.33 -14.04
CA ALA A 186 12.90 -7.75 -15.37
C ALA A 186 12.40 -6.29 -15.38
N ASN A 187 11.57 -5.91 -14.40
CA ASN A 187 10.99 -4.57 -14.31
C ASN A 187 11.51 -3.78 -13.10
N ALA A 188 12.60 -4.25 -12.48
CA ALA A 188 13.22 -3.66 -11.30
C ALA A 188 12.21 -3.21 -10.23
N VAL A 189 11.22 -4.06 -9.94
CA VAL A 189 10.15 -3.74 -8.98
C VAL A 189 10.72 -3.82 -7.58
N ASN A 190 10.65 -2.72 -6.84
CA ASN A 190 11.03 -2.64 -5.44
C ASN A 190 9.85 -2.12 -4.63
N ALA A 191 9.36 -2.96 -3.72
CA ALA A 191 8.27 -2.64 -2.81
C ALA A 191 8.24 -3.62 -1.64
N ASN A 192 7.59 -3.23 -0.54
CA ASN A 192 7.09 -4.17 0.46
C ASN A 192 5.57 -4.07 0.55
N VAL A 193 4.94 -5.02 1.24
CA VAL A 193 3.56 -4.91 1.69
C VAL A 193 3.57 -5.10 3.20
N ALA A 194 3.06 -4.13 3.94
CA ALA A 194 3.29 -4.04 5.37
C ALA A 194 2.12 -3.43 6.14
N ILE A 195 1.99 -3.89 7.38
CA ILE A 195 1.29 -3.19 8.44
C ILE A 195 2.28 -2.24 9.09
N ASP A 196 1.86 -1.01 9.35
CA ASP A 196 2.64 0.04 9.97
C ASP A 196 1.93 0.55 11.25
N ILE A 197 2.65 0.52 12.36
CA ILE A 197 2.15 0.77 13.71
C ILE A 197 3.07 1.76 14.42
N PHE A 198 2.56 2.95 14.76
CA PHE A 198 3.33 3.93 15.53
C PHE A 198 2.98 3.91 17.00
N VAL A 199 4.04 3.91 17.82
CA VAL A 199 3.97 3.71 19.27
C VAL A 199 4.75 4.79 20.00
N ASP A 200 4.18 5.29 21.09
CA ASP A 200 4.87 6.21 22.01
C ASP A 200 4.29 6.18 23.43
N SER A 201 5.14 6.46 24.42
CA SER A 201 4.71 6.67 25.82
C SER A 201 3.68 7.81 25.98
N SER A 202 3.68 8.77 25.06
CA SER A 202 2.67 9.83 24.95
C SER A 202 1.63 9.47 23.89
N SER A 203 0.38 9.31 24.31
CA SER A 203 -0.75 9.10 23.39
C SER A 203 -0.84 10.15 22.26
N ALA A 204 -0.52 11.41 22.58
CA ALA A 204 -0.51 12.51 21.61
C ALA A 204 0.60 12.39 20.54
N LYS A 205 1.73 11.78 20.88
CA LYS A 205 2.82 11.49 19.93
C LYS A 205 2.58 10.21 19.17
N ALA A 206 2.05 9.17 19.82
CA ALA A 206 1.71 7.89 19.18
C ALA A 206 0.75 8.06 18.00
N SER A 207 -0.12 9.07 18.05
CA SER A 207 -1.07 9.38 16.96
C SER A 207 -0.44 10.05 15.74
N LYS A 208 0.85 10.39 15.80
CA LYS A 208 1.57 11.20 14.82
C LYS A 208 2.81 10.43 14.34
N PRO A 209 2.74 9.78 13.17
CA PRO A 209 3.84 9.01 12.61
C PRO A 209 5.20 9.67 12.74
N GLU A 210 5.31 10.96 12.44
CA GLU A 210 6.57 11.71 12.46
C GLU A 210 7.11 12.05 13.87
N LYS A 211 6.33 11.78 14.93
CA LYS A 211 6.68 12.13 16.33
C LYS A 211 6.72 10.95 17.28
N ALA A 212 6.14 9.82 16.90
CA ALA A 212 6.20 8.61 17.70
C ALA A 212 7.65 8.17 17.86
N SER A 213 8.01 7.62 19.03
CA SER A 213 9.37 7.13 19.28
C SER A 213 9.68 5.80 18.60
N HIS A 214 8.64 4.99 18.37
CA HIS A 214 8.79 3.66 17.81
C HIS A 214 7.84 3.44 16.63
N GLU A 215 8.30 2.61 15.71
CA GLU A 215 7.55 2.08 14.58
C GLU A 215 7.66 0.56 14.64
N ILE A 216 6.52 -0.13 14.63
CA ILE A 216 6.46 -1.58 14.51
C ILE A 216 5.84 -1.89 13.16
N MET A 217 6.59 -2.56 12.30
CA MET A 217 6.11 -3.00 11.00
C MET A 217 5.92 -4.52 10.97
N VAL A 218 4.90 -4.99 10.27
CA VAL A 218 4.72 -6.40 9.93
C VAL A 218 4.64 -6.53 8.42
N TRP A 219 5.73 -6.94 7.79
CA TRP A 219 5.84 -7.08 6.34
C TRP A 219 5.32 -8.45 5.93
N LEU A 220 4.25 -8.45 5.15
CA LEU A 220 3.66 -9.63 4.51
C LEU A 220 4.28 -9.93 3.15
N GLY A 221 4.92 -8.95 2.51
CA GLY A 221 5.56 -9.14 1.20
C GLY A 221 6.80 -8.27 1.05
N ARG A 222 7.78 -8.76 0.29
CA ARG A 222 9.01 -8.05 -0.02
C ARG A 222 9.45 -8.40 -1.45
N TYR A 223 9.65 -7.36 -2.26
CA TYR A 223 9.99 -7.49 -3.67
C TYR A 223 11.22 -6.64 -4.00
N GLY A 224 12.06 -7.17 -4.87
CA GLY A 224 13.22 -6.46 -5.41
C GLY A 224 14.44 -6.42 -4.51
N THR A 225 15.53 -5.90 -5.07
CA THR A 225 16.86 -5.90 -4.45
C THR A 225 17.13 -4.70 -3.57
N ASP A 226 16.31 -3.64 -3.61
CA ASP A 226 16.52 -2.40 -2.87
C ASP A 226 15.59 -2.26 -1.66
N THR A 227 14.66 -3.19 -1.51
CA THR A 227 13.72 -3.25 -0.39
C THR A 227 14.37 -3.99 0.77
N TYR A 228 14.65 -3.32 1.89
CA TYR A 228 15.19 -3.94 3.10
C TYR A 228 14.56 -3.30 4.34
N PRO A 229 14.20 -4.10 5.36
CA PRO A 229 13.77 -3.54 6.64
C PRO A 229 14.96 -2.84 7.30
N ILE A 230 14.65 -1.77 8.04
CA ILE A 230 15.64 -1.09 8.87
C ILE A 230 16.24 -2.09 9.88
N GLY A 231 17.56 -2.08 10.03
CA GLY A 231 18.28 -2.98 10.94
C GLY A 231 18.82 -4.26 10.31
N LYS A 232 18.40 -4.62 9.09
CA LYS A 232 18.99 -5.75 8.37
C LYS A 232 20.41 -5.44 7.93
N LYS A 233 21.37 -6.28 8.33
CA LYS A 233 22.80 -6.05 8.08
C LYS A 233 23.30 -6.68 6.79
N THR A 234 22.77 -7.85 6.45
CA THR A 234 23.17 -8.61 5.25
C THR A 234 21.97 -9.30 4.61
N VAL A 235 22.14 -9.77 3.37
CA VAL A 235 21.08 -10.51 2.65
C VAL A 235 20.68 -11.82 3.37
N VAL A 236 21.64 -12.53 3.98
CA VAL A 236 21.44 -13.80 4.70
C VAL A 236 21.02 -13.65 6.17
N ASP A 237 20.94 -12.42 6.67
CA ASP A 237 20.56 -12.11 8.05
C ASP A 237 19.12 -12.59 8.36
N LYS A 238 18.96 -13.54 9.29
CA LYS A 238 17.66 -14.09 9.74
C LYS A 238 17.00 -13.27 10.87
N GLY A 239 17.50 -12.07 11.15
CA GLY A 239 16.94 -11.21 12.20
C GLY A 239 17.32 -11.66 13.61
N LEU A 240 16.76 -10.96 14.59
CA LEU A 240 17.02 -11.12 16.02
C LEU A 240 16.18 -12.23 16.66
N LYS A 241 14.97 -12.45 16.14
CA LYS A 241 14.00 -13.44 16.63
C LYS A 241 13.20 -14.00 15.45
N THR A 242 12.67 -15.21 15.63
CA THR A 242 11.73 -15.84 14.69
C THR A 242 10.42 -16.14 15.41
N LYS A 243 9.29 -15.87 14.76
CA LYS A 243 7.96 -16.24 15.23
C LYS A 243 7.14 -16.79 14.08
N THR A 244 6.58 -17.98 14.23
CA THR A 244 5.71 -18.58 13.22
C THR A 244 4.26 -18.23 13.50
N LEU A 245 3.56 -17.65 12.52
CA LEU A 245 2.12 -17.40 12.54
C LEU A 245 1.49 -17.99 11.28
N GLN A 246 0.39 -18.75 11.44
CA GLN A 246 -0.35 -19.35 10.32
C GLN A 246 0.54 -20.18 9.34
N GLY A 247 1.62 -20.78 9.85
CA GLY A 247 2.56 -21.55 9.05
C GLY A 247 3.67 -20.75 8.36
N THR A 248 3.67 -19.42 8.48
CA THR A 248 4.73 -18.54 7.95
C THR A 248 5.66 -18.09 9.07
N ASP A 249 6.97 -18.16 8.82
CA ASP A 249 7.98 -17.61 9.71
C ASP A 249 8.12 -16.09 9.51
N PHE A 250 8.10 -15.34 10.59
CA PHE A 250 8.42 -13.92 10.63
C PHE A 250 9.75 -13.69 11.34
N TYR A 251 10.63 -12.90 10.73
CA TYR A 251 11.94 -12.53 11.26
C TYR A 251 11.92 -11.10 11.79
N LEU A 252 12.27 -10.90 13.07
CA LEU A 252 12.34 -9.57 13.67
C LEU A 252 13.67 -8.87 13.33
N TYR A 253 13.60 -7.70 12.74
CA TYR A 253 14.73 -6.78 12.59
C TYR A 253 14.53 -5.56 13.48
N PHE A 254 15.64 -4.95 13.89
CA PHE A 254 15.63 -3.73 14.70
C PHE A 254 16.72 -2.76 14.24
N GLY A 255 16.36 -1.49 14.10
CA GLY A 255 17.31 -0.43 13.85
C GLY A 255 16.73 0.96 14.08
N LEU A 256 17.55 1.97 13.80
CA LEU A 256 17.18 3.37 13.93
C LEU A 256 16.89 3.96 12.55
N ASN A 257 15.70 4.51 12.34
CA ASN A 257 15.42 5.37 11.20
C ASN A 257 16.23 6.67 11.36
N LYS A 258 17.24 6.87 10.50
CA LYS A 258 18.17 8.00 10.63
C LYS A 258 17.54 9.36 10.30
N LEU A 259 16.38 9.38 9.65
CA LEU A 259 15.69 10.63 9.30
C LEU A 259 14.78 11.10 10.43
N THR A 260 14.06 10.17 11.06
CA THR A 260 13.07 10.49 12.10
C THR A 260 13.59 10.23 13.52
N ASN A 261 14.75 9.58 13.68
CA ASN A 261 15.29 9.04 14.94
C ASN A 261 14.35 8.03 15.63
N GLN A 262 13.45 7.41 14.87
CA GLN A 262 12.55 6.39 15.37
C GLN A 262 13.25 5.05 15.48
N LYS A 263 12.94 4.32 16.54
CA LYS A 263 13.35 2.92 16.72
C LYS A 263 12.35 2.04 15.98
N VAL A 264 12.83 1.34 14.95
CA VAL A 264 11.99 0.55 14.04
C VAL A 264 12.18 -0.92 14.32
N LEU A 265 11.08 -1.62 14.58
CA LEU A 265 10.99 -3.06 14.73
C LEU A 265 10.20 -3.62 13.55
N SER A 266 10.83 -4.42 12.68
CA SER A 266 10.15 -4.97 11.49
C SER A 266 10.11 -6.49 11.58
N TRP A 267 8.91 -7.05 11.72
CA TRP A 267 8.65 -8.47 11.50
C TRP A 267 8.49 -8.72 10.01
N VAL A 268 9.36 -9.50 9.39
CA VAL A 268 9.32 -9.76 7.94
C VAL A 268 9.04 -11.22 7.67
N ALA A 269 7.97 -11.50 6.93
CA ALA A 269 7.62 -12.84 6.48
C ALA A 269 8.75 -13.47 5.65
N SER A 270 8.93 -14.78 5.78
CA SER A 270 9.93 -15.55 5.04
C SER A 270 9.68 -15.57 3.53
N GLU A 271 8.43 -15.42 3.13
CA GLU A 271 7.93 -15.39 1.76
C GLU A 271 6.67 -14.50 1.68
N PRO A 272 6.26 -14.00 0.49
CA PRO A 272 5.04 -13.23 0.35
C PRO A 272 3.78 -13.99 0.82
N VAL A 273 3.02 -13.38 1.72
CA VAL A 273 1.76 -13.90 2.29
C VAL A 273 0.58 -13.08 1.77
N HIS A 274 0.05 -13.48 0.62
CA HIS A 274 -1.06 -12.80 -0.06
C HIS A 274 -2.39 -12.91 0.71
N ASP A 275 -2.60 -14.06 1.34
CA ASP A 275 -3.75 -14.35 2.20
C ASP A 275 -3.24 -14.58 3.63
N PHE A 276 -3.53 -13.64 4.52
CA PHE A 276 -3.22 -13.78 5.94
C PHE A 276 -4.49 -13.65 6.76
N LYS A 277 -4.71 -14.58 7.69
CA LYS A 277 -5.80 -14.54 8.65
C LYS A 277 -5.31 -15.00 10.01
N GLY A 278 -5.16 -14.08 10.94
CA GLY A 278 -4.71 -14.43 12.28
C GLY A 278 -4.61 -13.26 13.24
N ASP A 279 -4.24 -13.59 14.47
CA ASP A 279 -3.94 -12.61 15.52
C ASP A 279 -2.47 -12.19 15.45
N LEU A 280 -2.21 -10.88 15.44
CA LEU A 280 -0.89 -10.29 15.45
C LEU A 280 -0.32 -10.08 16.85
N GLN A 281 -1.14 -10.20 17.90
CA GLN A 281 -0.71 -10.05 19.29
C GLN A 281 0.53 -10.88 19.66
N PRO A 282 0.71 -12.14 19.18
CA PRO A 282 1.91 -12.91 19.49
C PRO A 282 3.22 -12.30 18.97
N LEU A 283 3.20 -11.42 17.97
CA LEU A 283 4.38 -10.67 17.52
C LEU A 283 4.73 -9.54 18.50
N LEU A 284 3.71 -8.87 19.05
CA LEU A 284 3.87 -7.85 20.09
C LEU A 284 4.36 -8.47 21.40
N ASP A 285 3.84 -9.63 21.77
CA ASP A 285 4.27 -10.35 22.96
C ASP A 285 5.76 -10.74 22.92
N GLU A 286 6.28 -11.12 21.75
CA GLU A 286 7.73 -11.38 21.58
C GLU A 286 8.59 -10.12 21.77
N ILE A 287 8.08 -8.95 21.39
CA ILE A 287 8.73 -7.66 21.64
C ILE A 287 8.76 -7.41 23.15
N PHE A 288 7.63 -7.56 23.85
CA PHE A 288 7.55 -7.34 25.30
C PHE A 288 8.37 -8.34 26.11
N ALA A 289 8.43 -9.60 25.67
CA ALA A 289 9.19 -10.65 26.34
C ALA A 289 10.72 -10.46 26.24
N SER A 290 11.21 -9.55 25.38
CA SER A 290 12.64 -9.29 25.24
C SER A 290 13.26 -8.49 26.38
N ASP A 291 12.43 -7.78 27.17
CA ASP A 291 12.85 -6.85 28.24
C ASP A 291 13.96 -5.87 27.79
N ASN A 292 13.92 -5.46 26.52
CA ASN A 292 14.88 -4.53 25.95
C ASN A 292 14.40 -3.09 26.16
N ALA A 293 15.21 -2.28 26.85
CA ALA A 293 14.91 -0.86 27.10
C ALA A 293 14.79 -0.01 25.82
N ASP A 294 15.27 -0.53 24.68
CA ASP A 294 15.10 0.10 23.37
C ASP A 294 13.79 -0.27 22.65
N TYR A 295 13.00 -1.19 23.20
CA TYR A 295 11.75 -1.65 22.61
C TYR A 295 10.55 -1.02 23.32
N PRO A 296 9.39 -0.94 22.65
CA PRO A 296 8.17 -0.47 23.28
C PRO A 296 7.72 -1.41 24.40
N SER A 297 7.16 -0.82 25.44
CA SER A 297 6.62 -1.47 26.63
C SER A 297 5.10 -1.61 26.55
N LYS A 298 4.52 -2.47 27.39
CA LYS A 298 3.05 -2.59 27.53
C LYS A 298 2.37 -1.30 28.00
N THR A 299 3.11 -0.35 28.57
CA THR A 299 2.57 0.94 29.02
C THR A 299 2.54 2.01 27.93
N ASP A 300 3.22 1.79 26.80
CA ASP A 300 3.20 2.71 25.66
C ASP A 300 1.88 2.62 24.89
N TYR A 301 1.56 3.68 24.15
CA TYR A 301 0.34 3.79 23.37
C TYR A 301 0.58 3.42 21.91
N LEU A 302 -0.28 2.57 21.35
CA LEU A 302 -0.52 2.43 19.92
C LEU A 302 -1.47 3.55 19.49
N GLY A 303 -1.02 4.44 18.61
CA GLY A 303 -1.82 5.57 18.13
C GLY A 303 -2.08 5.60 16.62
N TYR A 304 -1.37 4.76 15.87
CA TYR A 304 -1.53 4.63 14.43
C TYR A 304 -1.47 3.15 14.05
N PHE A 305 -2.38 2.72 13.17
CA PHE A 305 -2.37 1.40 12.57
C PHE A 305 -2.85 1.53 11.12
N ALA A 306 -2.02 1.13 10.16
CA ALA A 306 -2.39 1.11 8.76
C ALA A 306 -1.82 -0.12 8.05
N PHE A 307 -2.56 -0.66 7.08
CA PHE A 307 -2.06 -1.68 6.17
C PHE A 307 -1.89 -1.09 4.78
N GLY A 308 -0.74 -1.35 4.15
CA GLY A 308 -0.42 -0.75 2.87
C GLY A 308 0.82 -1.35 2.20
N GLN A 309 1.38 -0.58 1.29
CA GLN A 309 2.55 -0.95 0.50
C GLN A 309 3.53 0.23 0.50
N GLU A 310 4.79 0.03 0.86
CA GLU A 310 5.81 1.03 0.55
C GLU A 310 6.24 0.87 -0.92
N ALA A 311 6.04 1.92 -1.71
CA ALA A 311 6.41 1.97 -3.12
C ALA A 311 7.82 2.59 -3.26
N TYR A 312 8.80 1.79 -3.69
CA TYR A 312 10.19 2.25 -3.85
C TYR A 312 10.45 2.61 -5.30
N SER A 313 10.36 1.67 -6.24
CA SER A 313 10.57 1.95 -7.67
C SER A 313 10.13 0.82 -8.59
N SER A 314 9.86 1.14 -9.85
CA SER A 314 9.67 0.15 -10.91
C SER A 314 9.84 0.78 -12.30
N GLU A 315 10.32 -0.01 -13.25
CA GLU A 315 10.36 0.33 -14.67
C GLU A 315 9.00 0.13 -15.38
N ALA A 316 8.03 -0.49 -14.71
CA ALA A 316 6.68 -0.70 -15.20
C ALA A 316 5.63 -0.17 -14.21
N ASN A 317 4.37 -0.08 -14.67
CA ASN A 317 3.25 0.19 -13.77
C ASN A 317 3.02 -1.02 -12.87
N VAL A 318 2.97 -0.77 -11.57
CA VAL A 318 2.66 -1.76 -10.54
C VAL A 318 1.29 -1.44 -9.96
N THR A 319 0.43 -2.45 -9.82
CA THR A 319 -0.88 -2.35 -9.18
C THR A 319 -0.92 -3.21 -7.93
N PHE A 320 -1.06 -2.57 -6.77
CA PHE A 320 -1.35 -3.20 -5.49
C PHE A 320 -2.85 -3.22 -5.27
N SER A 321 -3.44 -4.40 -5.15
CA SER A 321 -4.89 -4.58 -4.98
C SER A 321 -5.18 -5.23 -3.65
N VAL A 322 -6.20 -4.73 -2.95
CA VAL A 322 -6.67 -5.26 -1.67
C VAL A 322 -8.16 -5.56 -1.79
N PRO A 323 -8.53 -6.76 -2.28
CA PRO A 323 -9.93 -7.17 -2.39
C PRO A 323 -10.65 -7.23 -1.03
N SER A 324 -9.94 -7.61 0.04
CA SER A 324 -10.48 -7.63 1.39
C SER A 324 -9.43 -7.29 2.44
N LEU A 325 -9.84 -6.45 3.39
CA LEU A 325 -9.07 -6.11 4.58
C LEU A 325 -10.04 -6.00 5.75
N LEU A 326 -9.70 -6.65 6.87
CA LEU A 326 -10.41 -6.61 8.13
C LEU A 326 -9.39 -6.41 9.25
N VAL A 327 -9.71 -5.48 10.15
CA VAL A 327 -8.93 -5.23 11.36
C VAL A 327 -9.87 -5.17 12.55
N ASP A 328 -9.73 -6.10 13.49
CA ASP A 328 -10.44 -6.05 14.77
C ASP A 328 -9.43 -5.96 15.92
N LEU A 329 -9.64 -4.97 16.78
CA LEU A 329 -8.80 -4.71 17.95
C LEU A 329 -9.71 -4.73 19.16
N GLU A 330 -9.58 -5.78 19.97
CA GLU A 330 -10.31 -5.92 21.23
C GLU A 330 -9.44 -5.44 22.40
N THR A 331 -10.00 -4.58 23.24
CA THR A 331 -9.33 -4.06 24.42
C THR A 331 -9.90 -4.63 25.72
N SER A 332 -9.13 -4.60 26.80
CA SER A 332 -9.57 -4.96 28.16
C SER A 332 -10.51 -3.96 28.79
#